data_AF-A0A0R1UW17-F1
#
_entry.id   AF-A0A0R1UW17-F1
#
_cell.length_a   1.000
_cell.length_b   1.000
_cell.length_c   1.000
_cell.angle_alpha   90.00
_cell.angle_beta   90.00
_cell.angle_gamma   90.00
#
_symmetry.space_group_name_H-M   'P 1'
#
loop_
_entity.id
_entity.type
_entity.pdbx_description
1 polymer ?
#
loop_
_entity_poly.entity_id
_entity_poly.type
_entity_poly.pdbx_seq_one_letter_code
_entity_poly.pdbx_strand_id
1 'polypeptide(L)' 'MKSLAEEYNVSANTINRWIKQNKIIKVDGKNISYEKYVQMEKKLAEAQEELEILKRAAVLLGRR' A
#
# COMPACT_ATOMS: atom_id res chain seq x y z
N MET A 1 22.11 -27.27 -10.38
CA MET A 1 21.40 -26.00 -10.67
C MET A 1 21.48 -25.19 -9.37
N LYS A 2 22.20 -24.05 -9.35
CA LYS A 2 22.33 -23.24 -8.11
C LYS A 2 21.00 -22.56 -7.81
N SER A 3 20.66 -22.40 -6.53
CA SER A 3 19.45 -21.66 -6.16
C SER A 3 19.65 -20.15 -6.42
N LEU A 4 18.59 -19.39 -6.71
CA LEU A 4 18.69 -17.94 -6.87
C LEU A 4 19.32 -17.25 -5.65
N ALA A 5 19.09 -17.82 -4.46
CA ALA A 5 19.67 -17.33 -3.22
C ALA A 5 21.21 -17.42 -3.23
N GLU A 6 21.76 -18.54 -3.73
CA GLU A 6 23.21 -18.76 -3.87
C GLU A 6 23.81 -17.93 -5.01
N GLU A 7 23.11 -17.82 -6.15
CA GLU A 7 23.62 -17.10 -7.33
C GLU A 7 23.75 -15.60 -7.06
N TYR A 8 22.78 -15.01 -6.36
CA TYR A 8 22.74 -13.58 -6.09
C TYR A 8 23.24 -13.20 -4.69
N ASN A 9 23.67 -14.19 -3.88
CA ASN A 9 24.05 -14.00 -2.47
C ASN A 9 22.97 -13.24 -1.66
N VAL A 10 21.72 -13.64 -1.86
CA VAL A 10 20.55 -13.05 -1.20
C VAL A 10 19.84 -14.15 -0.42
N SER A 11 19.36 -13.86 0.79
CA SER A 11 18.59 -14.85 1.55
C SER A 11 17.30 -15.27 0.83
N ALA A 12 16.92 -16.53 0.93
CA ALA A 12 15.65 -17.03 0.39
C ALA A 12 14.43 -16.26 0.94
N ASN A 13 14.52 -15.78 2.18
CA ASN A 13 13.47 -14.96 2.79
C ASN A 13 13.31 -13.60 2.10
N THR A 14 14.41 -12.97 1.70
CA THR A 14 14.38 -11.71 0.96
C THR A 14 13.73 -11.89 -0.41
N ILE A 15 14.07 -12.97 -1.12
CA ILE A 15 13.46 -13.32 -2.40
C ILE A 15 11.95 -13.55 -2.24
N ASN A 16 11.55 -14.32 -1.22
CA ASN A 16 10.14 -14.56 -0.91
C ASN A 16 9.38 -13.26 -0.58
N ARG A 17 10.01 -12.33 0.13
CA ARG A 17 9.44 -11.01 0.41
C ARG A 17 9.21 -10.22 -0.89
N TRP A 18 10.20 -10.18 -1.79
CA TRP A 18 10.06 -9.51 -3.08
C TRP A 18 8.94 -10.09 -3.93
N ILE A 19 8.81 -11.42 -3.95
CA ILE A 19 7.70 -12.10 -4.64
C ILE A 19 6.35 -11.63 -4.08
N LYS A 20 6.21 -11.56 -2.75
CA LYS A 20 4.97 -11.11 -2.11
C LYS A 20 4.66 -9.64 -2.41
N GLN A 21 5.65 -8.75 -2.33
CA GLN A 21 5.48 -7.31 -2.59
C GLN A 21 5.09 -7.04 -4.04
N ASN A 22 5.72 -7.74 -4.98
CA ASN A 22 5.51 -7.57 -6.42
C ASN A 22 4.40 -8.46 -6.98
N LYS A 23 3.71 -9.22 -6.12
CA LYS A 23 2.54 -10.00 -6.55
C LYS A 23 1.52 -9.05 -7.17
N ILE A 24 1.18 -9.31 -8.42
CA ILE A 24 0.16 -8.57 -9.15
C ILE A 24 -1.21 -9.01 -8.62
N ILE A 25 -2.01 -8.03 -8.21
CA ILE A 25 -3.41 -8.20 -7.87
C ILE A 25 -4.26 -7.38 -8.84
N LYS A 26 -5.48 -7.85 -9.10
CA LYS A 26 -6.44 -7.18 -9.98
C LYS A 26 -7.44 -6.41 -9.12
N VAL A 27 -7.44 -5.09 -9.25
CA VAL A 27 -8.39 -4.19 -8.57
C VAL A 27 -9.02 -3.31 -9.63
N ASP A 28 -10.35 -3.29 -9.70
CA ASP A 28 -11.13 -2.49 -10.65
C ASP A 28 -10.68 -2.64 -12.11
N GLY A 29 -10.38 -3.87 -12.51
CA GLY A 29 -9.92 -4.19 -13.87
C GLY A 29 -8.45 -3.85 -14.15
N LYS A 30 -7.75 -3.19 -13.22
CA LYS A 30 -6.32 -2.83 -13.35
C LYS A 30 -5.44 -3.81 -12.58
N ASN A 31 -4.29 -4.11 -13.16
CA ASN A 31 -3.25 -4.88 -12.51
C ASN A 31 -2.35 -3.92 -11.70
N ILE A 32 -2.26 -4.13 -10.39
CA ILE A 32 -1.42 -3.35 -9.47
C ILE A 32 -0.58 -4.29 -8.61
N SER A 33 0.60 -3.85 -8.17
CA SER A 33 1.37 -4.63 -7.19
C SER A 33 0.71 -4.57 -5.81
N TYR A 34 0.84 -5.66 -5.05
CA TYR A 34 0.33 -5.73 -3.68
C TYR A 34 0.88 -4.61 -2.79
N GLU A 35 2.18 -4.30 -2.93
CA GLU A 35 2.79 -3.19 -2.18
C GLU A 35 2.13 -1.84 -2.50
N LYS A 36 1.85 -1.56 -3.77
CA LYS A 36 1.20 -0.31 -4.19
C LYS A 36 -0.24 -0.24 -3.66
N TYR A 37 -0.95 -1.36 -3.65
CA TYR A 37 -2.28 -1.44 -3.07
C TYR A 37 -2.29 -1.07 -1.57
N VAL A 38 -1.40 -1.69 -0.78
CA VAL A 38 -1.27 -1.39 0.66
C VAL A 38 -0.94 0.09 0.91
N GLN A 39 -0.06 0.68 0.09
CA GLN A 39 0.25 2.10 0.18
C GLN A 39 -0.94 3.00 -0.16
N MET A 40 -1.78 2.61 -1.13
CA MET A 40 -3.00 3.36 -1.48
C MET A 40 -4.04 3.29 -0.36
N GLU A 41 -4.27 2.11 0.22
CA GLU A 41 -5.17 1.93 1.36
C GLU A 41 -4.76 2.82 2.55
N LYS A 42 -3.46 2.88 2.86
CA LYS A 42 -2.97 3.74 3.94
C LYS A 42 -3.26 5.22 3.68
N LYS A 43 -2.97 5.70 2.46
CA LYS A 43 -3.25 7.09 2.07
C LYS A 43 -4.74 7.41 2.08
N LEU A 44 -5.59 6.45 1.70
CA LEU A 44 -7.03 6.60 1.71
C LEU A 44 -7.56 6.76 3.14
N ALA A 45 -7.04 5.99 4.09
CA ALA A 45 -7.36 6.14 5.51
C ALA A 45 -6.93 7.50 6.07
N GLU A 46 -5.69 7.94 5.78
CA GLU A 46 -5.18 9.26 6.18
C GLU A 46 -6.05 10.40 5.61
N ALA A 47 -6.40 10.33 4.32
CA ALA A 47 -7.26 11.33 3.68
C ALA A 47 -8.69 11.36 4.24
N GLN A 48 -9.24 10.22 4.63
CA GLN A 48 -10.56 10.14 5.27
C GLN A 48 -10.56 10.81 6.65
N GLU A 49 -9.50 10.60 7.43
CA GLU A 49 -9.31 11.25 8.73
C GLU A 49 -9.21 12.77 8.58
N GLU A 50 -8.37 13.26 7.65
CA GLU A 50 -8.25 14.69 7.35
C GLU A 50 -9.60 15.32 6.95
N LEU A 51 -10.36 14.62 6.11
CA LEU A 51 -11.67 15.06 5.65
C LEU A 51 -12.69 15.12 6.80
N GLU A 52 -12.62 14.22 7.77
CA GLU A 52 -13.46 14.25 8.96
C GLU A 52 -13.12 15.45 9.87
N ILE A 53 -11.82 15.72 10.08
CA ILE A 53 -11.35 16.90 10.82
C ILE A 53 -11.88 18.18 10.17
N LEU A 54 -11.75 18.29 8.84
CA LEU A 54 -12.23 19.44 8.08
C LEU A 54 -13.74 19.62 8.18
N LYS A 55 -14.52 18.55 8.08
CA LYS A 55 -15.98 18.60 8.27
C LYS A 55 -16.35 19.11 9.66
N ARG A 56 -15.68 18.61 10.71
CA ARG A 56 -15.90 19.07 12.10
C ARG A 56 -15.59 20.55 12.24
N ALA A 57 -14.47 21.02 11.67
CA ALA A 57 -14.11 22.43 11.68
C ALA A 57 -15.13 23.31 10.95
N ALA A 58 -15.60 22.89 9.77
CA ALA A 58 -16.60 23.62 8.99
C ALA A 58 -17.92 23.81 9.75
N VAL A 59 -18.39 22.77 10.47
CA VAL A 59 -19.59 22.87 11.31
C VAL A 59 -19.41 23.88 12.45
N LEU A 60 -18.24 23.92 13.08
CA LEU A 60 -17.93 24.88 14.14
C LEU A 60 -17.87 26.32 13.62
N LEU A 61 -17.28 26.52 12.43
CA LEU A 61 -17.14 27.84 11.81
C LEU A 61 -18.45 28.37 11.23
N GLY A 62 -19.28 27.52 10.61
CA GLY A 62 -20.57 27.89 10.03
C GLY A 62 -21.71 28.09 11.05
N ARG A 63 -21.46 27.79 12.33
CA ARG A 63 -22.38 28.09 13.44
C ARG A 63 -22.13 29.47 14.09
N ARG A 64 -21.25 30.30 13.50
CA ARG A 64 -21.07 31.71 13.87
C ARG A 64 -21.88 32.63 12.96
#